data_AF-A0A4Y8CLD3-F1
#
_entry.id   AF-A0A4Y8CLD3-F1
#
_cell.length_a   1.000
_cell.length_b   1.000
_cell.length_c   1.000
_cell.angle_alpha   90.00
_cell.angle_beta   90.00
_cell.angle_gamma   90.00
#
_symmetry.space_group_name_H-M   'P 1'
#
loop_
_entity.id
_entity.type
_entity.pdbx_description
1 polymer ?
#
loop_
_entity_poly.entity_id
_entity_poly.type
_entity_poly.pdbx_seq_one_letter_code
_entity_poly.pdbx_strand_id
1 'polypeptide(L)'
;MATPITVGAIGATGQTVANGLLASSTNFKLGIIAAIKRAHPPYTVINLGCWYQVFVPKVPSGRSDHAHSKFLDHRIVDDENQSLALTDMAYIGIYVANIIADPRTLTRHVFAYTEVLSMNEIWDAMATTSEETPPKTTCVDPLIKEIIETWGKKLRASPHSAHHSNNIMDTTNFNMGQYHISWCVWGDDTPEYADNLGYLDFWKLYPSFPKGRSLGTFYQQILVEAVQG
;
A
#
# COMPACT_ATOMS: atom_id res chain seq x y z
N MET A 1 32.95 4.58 13.50
CA MET A 1 32.23 3.39 12.99
C MET A 1 30.75 3.71 13.03
N ALA A 2 30.07 3.77 11.89
CA ALA A 2 28.64 4.05 11.84
C ALA A 2 27.89 2.79 12.29
N THR A 3 27.15 2.89 13.39
CA THR A 3 26.29 1.83 13.92
C THR A 3 25.24 1.46 12.86
N PRO A 4 24.93 0.17 12.65
CA PRO A 4 23.89 -0.20 11.70
C PRO A 4 22.54 0.41 12.13
N ILE A 5 21.95 1.22 11.26
CA ILE A 5 20.60 1.74 11.41
C ILE A 5 19.65 0.57 11.16
N THR A 6 18.80 0.23 12.13
CA THR A 6 17.74 -0.74 11.90
C THR A 6 16.59 -0.04 11.17
N VAL A 7 16.41 -0.37 9.89
CA VAL A 7 15.32 0.16 9.06
C VAL A 7 14.13 -0.78 9.14
N GLY A 8 13.01 -0.29 9.66
CA GLY A 8 11.72 -0.95 9.54
C GLY A 8 10.95 -0.35 8.36
N ALA A 9 11.14 -0.88 7.16
CA ALA A 9 10.30 -0.55 6.02
C ALA A 9 8.97 -1.31 6.15
N ILE A 10 7.86 -0.60 6.37
CA ILE A 10 6.54 -1.23 6.50
C ILE A 10 5.88 -1.19 5.13
N GLY A 11 6.23 -2.20 4.33
CA GLY A 11 5.82 -2.43 2.94
C GLY A 11 6.88 -3.32 2.33
N ALA A 12 6.62 -4.63 2.23
CA ALA A 12 7.70 -5.60 2.02
C ALA A 12 8.31 -5.50 0.61
N THR A 13 9.54 -4.97 0.55
CA THR A 13 10.68 -5.51 -0.20
C THR A 13 10.36 -6.32 -1.48
N GLY A 14 10.51 -5.68 -2.64
CA GLY A 14 11.06 -6.29 -3.88
C GLY A 14 10.43 -7.57 -4.45
N GLN A 15 9.26 -7.99 -3.99
CA GLN A 15 8.50 -9.14 -4.52
C GLN A 15 7.05 -8.73 -4.84
N THR A 16 6.27 -9.66 -5.42
CA THR A 16 4.89 -9.42 -5.86
C THR A 16 4.03 -8.83 -4.73
N VAL A 17 3.07 -7.97 -5.09
CA VAL A 17 2.13 -7.30 -4.15
C VAL A 17 1.47 -8.31 -3.20
N ALA A 18 1.14 -9.50 -3.70
CA ALA A 18 0.59 -10.60 -2.91
C ALA A 18 1.51 -11.01 -1.74
N ASN A 19 2.81 -11.16 -1.97
CA ASN A 19 3.76 -11.53 -0.91
C ASN A 19 3.90 -10.44 0.16
N GLY A 20 3.85 -9.16 -0.25
CA GLY A 20 3.83 -8.04 0.69
C GLY A 20 2.59 -8.03 1.58
N LEU A 21 1.45 -8.41 1.01
CA LEU A 21 0.20 -8.54 1.74
C LEU A 21 0.22 -9.73 2.71
N LEU A 22 0.71 -10.90 2.30
CA LEU A 22 0.83 -12.09 3.17
C LEU A 22 1.67 -11.82 4.42
N ALA A 23 2.69 -10.97 4.32
CA ALA A 23 3.57 -10.59 5.44
C ALA A 23 2.96 -9.53 6.39
N SER A 24 1.75 -9.04 6.14
CA SER A 24 1.22 -7.83 6.78
C SER A 24 0.37 -8.03 8.04
N SER A 25 0.68 -9.03 8.88
CA SER A 25 0.01 -9.07 10.18
C SER A 25 0.42 -7.87 11.05
N THR A 26 -0.51 -6.92 11.25
CA THR A 26 -0.29 -5.67 12.00
C THR A 26 0.31 -5.95 13.38
N ASN A 27 -0.18 -6.98 14.07
CA ASN A 27 0.30 -7.38 15.39
C ASN A 27 1.78 -7.80 15.41
N PHE A 28 2.27 -8.46 14.35
CA PHE A 28 3.67 -8.87 14.24
C PHE A 28 4.58 -7.64 14.09
N LYS A 29 4.21 -6.70 13.20
CA LYS A 29 4.97 -5.48 12.94
C LYS A 29 5.04 -4.58 14.18
N LEU A 30 3.91 -4.38 14.86
CA LEU A 30 3.87 -3.62 16.12
C LEU A 30 4.71 -4.29 17.20
N GLY A 31 4.72 -5.63 17.28
CA GLY A 31 5.58 -6.39 18.17
C GLY A 31 7.08 -6.16 17.93
N ILE A 32 7.51 -6.14 16.66
CA ILE A 32 8.90 -5.83 16.27
C ILE A 32 9.25 -4.40 16.67
N ILE A 33 8.42 -3.41 16.33
CA ILE A 33 8.67 -2.00 16.67
C ILE A 33 8.78 -1.84 18.19
N ALA A 34 7.90 -2.49 18.96
CA ALA A 34 7.96 -2.47 20.41
C ALA A 34 9.24 -3.10 20.95
N ALA A 35 9.72 -4.21 20.35
CA ALA A 35 10.98 -4.84 20.70
C ALA A 35 12.19 -3.94 20.39
N ILE A 36 12.22 -3.31 19.21
CA ILE A 36 13.23 -2.32 18.82
C ILE A 36 13.24 -1.17 19.83
N LYS A 37 12.08 -0.57 20.12
CA LYS A 37 11.97 0.54 21.09
C LYS A 37 12.52 0.15 22.47
N ARG A 38 12.24 -1.05 22.97
CA ARG A 38 12.78 -1.55 24.26
C ARG A 38 14.29 -1.78 24.24
N ALA A 39 14.84 -2.22 23.11
CA ALA A 39 16.28 -2.44 22.96
C ALA A 39 17.07 -1.13 22.76
N HIS A 40 16.38 -0.03 22.42
CA HIS A 40 16.95 1.29 22.17
C HIS A 40 18.11 1.36 21.13
N PRO A 41 18.13 0.58 20.04
CA PRO A 41 19.08 0.82 18.97
C PRO A 41 18.65 2.06 18.16
N PRO A 42 19.55 2.68 17.38
CA PRO A 42 19.14 3.65 16.37
C PRO A 42 18.23 2.99 15.33
N TYR A 43 17.05 3.57 15.09
CA TYR A 43 16.07 3.03 14.15
C TYR A 43 15.36 4.13 13.37
N THR A 44 14.79 3.80 12.21
CA THR A 44 13.82 4.66 11.51
C THR A 44 12.66 3.78 11.04
N VAL A 45 11.43 4.20 11.30
CA VAL A 45 10.23 3.55 10.76
C VAL A 45 9.79 4.32 9.53
N ILE A 46 9.63 3.63 8.41
CA ILE A 46 9.25 4.26 7.14
C ILE A 46 7.90 3.70 6.70
N ASN A 47 6.92 4.59 6.55
CA ASN A 47 5.63 4.32 5.92
C ASN A 47 5.64 4.98 4.52
N LEU A 48 5.23 4.20 3.51
CA LEU A 48 5.32 4.54 2.08
C LEU A 48 3.95 4.67 1.39
N GLY A 49 2.86 4.62 2.17
CA GLY A 49 1.50 4.55 1.65
C GLY A 49 1.22 3.24 0.90
N CYS A 50 0.12 3.24 0.16
CA CYS A 50 -0.25 2.16 -0.76
C CYS A 50 0.54 2.24 -2.07
N TRP A 51 0.74 1.09 -2.72
CA TRP A 51 1.47 1.03 -3.98
C TRP A 51 0.55 1.13 -5.19
N TYR A 52 0.98 1.81 -6.25
CA TYR A 52 0.20 1.91 -7.49
C TYR A 52 -0.20 0.54 -8.06
N GLN A 53 0.65 -0.48 -7.87
CA GLN A 53 0.45 -1.85 -8.33
C GLN A 53 -0.68 -2.59 -7.59
N VAL A 54 -1.14 -2.09 -6.44
CA VAL A 54 -2.27 -2.67 -5.70
C VAL A 54 -3.58 -2.42 -6.43
N PHE A 55 -3.76 -1.22 -6.98
CA PHE A 55 -4.99 -0.80 -7.64
C PHE A 55 -4.72 -0.47 -9.11
N VAL A 56 -4.79 -1.49 -9.96
CA VAL A 56 -4.77 -1.33 -11.41
C VAL A 56 -6.14 -1.71 -11.96
N PRO A 57 -7.01 -0.76 -12.34
CA PRO A 57 -8.32 -1.08 -12.89
C PRO A 57 -8.21 -1.78 -14.24
N LYS A 58 -9.11 -2.72 -14.50
CA LYS A 58 -9.28 -3.29 -15.85
C LYS A 58 -9.85 -2.25 -16.79
N VAL A 59 -9.58 -2.38 -18.09
CA VAL A 59 -10.21 -1.58 -19.14
C VAL A 59 -10.90 -2.51 -20.15
N PRO A 60 -12.00 -2.09 -20.81
CA PRO A 60 -12.72 -2.89 -21.81
C PRO A 60 -11.83 -3.51 -22.90
N SER A 61 -10.80 -2.81 -23.34
CA SER A 61 -9.84 -3.30 -24.33
C SER A 61 -8.93 -4.43 -23.84
N GLY A 62 -8.92 -4.71 -22.53
CA GLY A 62 -8.03 -5.68 -21.90
C GLY A 62 -6.57 -5.22 -21.80
N ARG A 63 -6.23 -3.99 -22.19
CA ARG A 63 -4.84 -3.48 -22.18
C ARG A 63 -4.22 -3.43 -20.79
N SER A 64 -5.01 -3.36 -19.72
CA SER A 64 -4.49 -3.39 -18.34
C SER A 64 -4.57 -4.76 -17.67
N ASP A 65 -5.09 -5.80 -18.34
CA ASP A 65 -5.36 -7.11 -17.71
C ASP A 65 -4.10 -7.82 -17.21
N HIS A 66 -2.95 -7.57 -17.84
CA HIS A 66 -1.66 -8.14 -17.45
C HIS A 66 -1.13 -7.57 -16.12
N ALA A 67 -1.51 -6.33 -15.79
CA ALA A 67 -1.11 -5.64 -14.57
C ALA A 67 -2.18 -5.69 -13.47
N HIS A 68 -3.41 -6.09 -13.81
CA HIS A 68 -4.50 -6.26 -12.84
C HIS A 68 -4.30 -7.52 -11.98
N SER A 69 -4.28 -7.36 -10.65
CA SER A 69 -4.08 -8.49 -9.74
C SER A 69 -5.36 -9.30 -9.53
N LYS A 70 -5.35 -10.57 -9.92
CA LYS A 70 -6.49 -11.49 -9.70
C LYS A 70 -6.67 -11.91 -8.24
N PHE A 71 -5.69 -11.63 -7.39
CA PHE A 71 -5.69 -12.04 -5.99
C PHE A 71 -6.25 -10.97 -5.06
N LEU A 72 -6.34 -9.72 -5.51
CA LEU A 72 -6.75 -8.60 -4.70
C LEU A 72 -8.20 -8.24 -4.99
N ASP A 73 -8.94 -7.93 -3.94
CA ASP A 73 -10.24 -7.30 -4.07
C ASP A 73 -10.04 -5.84 -4.51
N HIS A 74 -10.67 -5.45 -5.62
CA HIS A 74 -10.60 -4.11 -6.20
C HIS A 74 -11.93 -3.36 -6.10
N ARG A 75 -12.88 -3.86 -5.29
CA ARG A 75 -14.16 -3.19 -5.11
C ARG A 75 -13.95 -1.86 -4.38
N ILE A 76 -14.65 -0.83 -4.83
CA ILE A 76 -14.66 0.49 -4.20
C ILE A 76 -15.60 0.40 -2.98
N VAL A 77 -15.11 0.78 -1.81
CA VAL A 77 -15.86 0.69 -0.54
C VAL A 77 -16.56 2.01 -0.30
N ASP A 78 -17.89 1.94 -0.22
CA ASP A 78 -18.81 3.06 0.03
C ASP A 78 -18.68 4.24 -0.97
N ASP A 79 -19.62 5.19 -0.91
CA ASP A 79 -19.53 6.48 -1.64
C ASP A 79 -18.57 7.47 -0.92
N GLU A 80 -17.93 7.00 0.16
CA GLU A 80 -17.00 7.76 0.97
C GLU A 80 -15.66 7.88 0.24
N ASN A 81 -15.39 9.10 -0.23
CA ASN A 81 -14.27 9.43 -1.09
C ASN A 81 -12.97 9.65 -0.30
N GLN A 82 -12.68 8.78 0.67
CA GLN A 82 -11.49 8.89 1.50
C GLN A 82 -10.23 8.75 0.63
N SER A 83 -9.31 9.69 0.78
CA SER A 83 -8.04 9.65 0.06
C SER A 83 -7.04 8.72 0.75
N LEU A 84 -6.16 8.16 -0.05
CA LEU A 84 -5.01 7.39 0.41
C LEU A 84 -3.73 7.88 -0.26
N ALA A 85 -2.63 7.80 0.47
CA ALA A 85 -1.31 8.08 -0.04
C ALA A 85 -0.83 6.95 -0.96
N LEU A 86 -0.26 7.33 -2.10
CA LEU A 86 0.13 6.40 -3.14
C LEU A 86 1.58 6.60 -3.58
N THR A 87 2.26 5.48 -3.82
CA THR A 87 3.66 5.45 -4.25
C THR A 87 3.88 4.40 -5.32
N ASP A 88 4.67 4.73 -6.34
CA ASP A 88 5.18 3.73 -7.27
C ASP A 88 6.28 2.88 -6.63
N MET A 89 6.16 1.55 -6.69
CA MET A 89 7.22 0.63 -6.25
C MET A 89 8.60 0.98 -6.82
N ALA A 90 8.69 1.49 -8.06
CA ALA A 90 9.96 1.84 -8.69
C ALA A 90 10.70 2.98 -7.95
N TYR A 91 9.98 3.83 -7.21
CA TYR A 91 10.53 4.99 -6.49
C TYR A 91 10.74 4.74 -5.00
N ILE A 92 10.27 3.62 -4.45
CA ILE A 92 10.44 3.28 -3.02
C ILE A 92 11.91 3.34 -2.59
N GLY A 93 12.81 2.74 -3.37
CA GLY A 93 14.23 2.71 -3.05
C GLY A 93 14.85 4.11 -2.96
N ILE A 94 14.37 5.04 -3.79
CA ILE A 94 14.82 6.43 -3.81
C ILE A 94 14.39 7.15 -2.53
N TYR A 95 13.13 7.04 -2.13
CA TYR A 95 12.64 7.63 -0.88
C TYR A 95 13.36 7.05 0.34
N VAL A 96 13.48 5.71 0.40
CA VAL A 96 14.16 5.02 1.51
C VAL A 96 15.61 5.46 1.61
N ALA A 97 16.36 5.53 0.51
CA ALA A 97 17.77 5.92 0.51
C ALA A 97 17.99 7.34 1.09
N ASN A 98 17.13 8.29 0.73
CA ASN A 98 17.21 9.66 1.27
C ASN A 98 16.87 9.69 2.76
N ILE A 99 15.81 8.98 3.16
CA ILE A 99 15.39 8.90 4.57
C ILE A 99 16.49 8.34 5.45
N ILE A 100 17.04 7.16 5.13
CA ILE A 100 18.00 6.49 6.02
C ILE A 100 19.36 7.21 6.12
N ALA A 101 19.68 8.04 5.13
CA ALA A 101 20.91 8.84 5.10
C ALA A 101 20.78 10.14 5.90
N ASP A 102 19.56 10.56 6.24
CA ASP A 102 19.32 11.85 6.90
C ASP A 102 19.29 11.70 8.43
N PRO A 103 20.22 12.36 9.16
CA PRO A 103 20.23 12.30 10.62
C PRO A 103 18.95 12.85 11.27
N ARG A 104 18.16 13.68 10.57
CA ARG A 104 16.87 14.21 11.07
C ARG A 104 15.83 13.11 11.27
N THR A 105 15.97 11.97 10.60
CA THR A 105 14.98 10.86 10.67
C THR A 105 15.33 9.83 11.73
N LEU A 106 16.44 9.98 12.45
CA LEU A 106 16.89 9.04 13.46
C LEU A 106 15.90 8.96 14.63
N THR A 107 15.46 7.74 14.94
CA THR A 107 14.45 7.47 15.98
C THR A 107 13.14 8.21 15.68
N ARG A 108 12.77 8.28 14.40
CA ARG A 108 11.53 8.90 13.92
C ARG A 108 10.72 7.92 13.07
N HIS A 109 9.46 8.27 12.92
CA HIS A 109 8.56 7.68 11.93
C HIS A 109 8.49 8.67 10.78
N VAL A 110 8.71 8.22 9.55
CA VAL A 110 8.67 9.06 8.35
C VAL A 110 7.57 8.55 7.45
N PHE A 111 6.71 9.46 6.99
CA PHE A 111 5.68 9.22 6.00
C PHE A 111 6.12 9.79 4.66
N ALA A 112 6.27 8.93 3.67
CA ALA A 112 6.66 9.30 2.32
C ALA A 112 5.63 8.75 1.33
N TYR A 113 5.28 9.56 0.34
CA TYR A 113 4.26 9.26 -0.65
C TYR A 113 4.50 10.09 -1.90
N THR A 114 3.93 9.72 -3.05
CA THR A 114 4.08 10.52 -4.28
C THR A 114 2.85 11.40 -4.52
N GLU A 115 1.67 10.81 -4.37
CA GLU A 115 0.37 11.48 -4.56
C GLU A 115 -0.62 11.00 -3.50
N VAL A 116 -1.73 11.73 -3.36
CA VAL A 116 -2.82 11.39 -2.45
C VAL A 116 -4.09 11.44 -3.27
N LEU A 117 -4.77 10.31 -3.43
CA LEU A 117 -5.95 10.17 -4.28
C LEU A 117 -6.98 9.27 -3.60
N SER A 118 -8.25 9.48 -3.87
CA SER A 118 -9.32 8.55 -3.50
C SER A 118 -9.42 7.37 -4.46
N MET A 119 -10.15 6.33 -4.07
CA MET A 119 -10.45 5.20 -4.96
C MET A 119 -11.18 5.63 -6.24
N ASN A 120 -12.05 6.64 -6.19
CA ASN A 120 -12.70 7.17 -7.39
C ASN A 120 -11.68 7.86 -8.30
N GLU A 121 -10.82 8.70 -7.75
CA GLU A 121 -9.77 9.40 -8.51
C GLU A 121 -8.77 8.43 -9.14
N ILE A 122 -8.45 7.31 -8.47
CA ILE A 122 -7.65 6.22 -9.03
C ILE A 122 -8.31 5.64 -10.30
N TRP A 123 -9.61 5.35 -10.25
CA TRP A 123 -10.32 4.86 -11.43
C TRP A 123 -10.47 5.92 -12.52
N ASP A 124 -10.69 7.18 -12.15
CA ASP A 124 -10.84 8.28 -13.10
C ASP A 124 -9.51 8.59 -13.80
N ALA A 125 -8.37 8.40 -13.11
CA ALA A 125 -7.05 8.45 -13.72
C ALA A 125 -6.88 7.35 -14.78
N MET A 126 -7.32 6.11 -14.50
CA MET A 126 -7.29 5.04 -15.51
C MET A 126 -8.23 5.35 -16.68
N ALA A 127 -9.43 5.86 -16.42
CA ALA A 127 -10.40 6.21 -17.45
C ALA A 127 -9.84 7.29 -18.39
N THR A 128 -9.28 8.35 -17.81
CA THR A 128 -8.67 9.46 -18.55
C THR A 128 -7.48 8.98 -19.38
N THR A 129 -6.64 8.12 -18.82
CA THR A 129 -5.41 7.66 -19.49
C THR A 129 -5.69 6.62 -20.58
N SER A 130 -6.72 5.79 -20.41
CA SER A 130 -7.10 4.79 -21.39
C SER A 130 -8.05 5.32 -22.46
N GLU A 131 -8.71 6.45 -22.21
CA GLU A 131 -9.87 6.93 -22.99
C GLU A 131 -11.03 5.91 -23.01
N GLU A 132 -11.09 5.07 -21.98
CA GLU A 132 -12.11 4.03 -21.80
C GLU A 132 -12.83 4.19 -20.45
N THR A 133 -13.90 3.42 -20.23
CA THR A 133 -14.62 3.38 -18.95
C THR A 133 -14.26 2.09 -18.20
N PRO A 134 -13.35 2.13 -17.20
CA PRO A 134 -13.04 0.98 -16.37
C PRO A 134 -14.28 0.51 -15.61
N PRO A 135 -14.58 -0.80 -15.55
CA PRO A 135 -15.65 -1.30 -14.70
C PRO A 135 -15.39 -0.94 -13.24
N LYS A 136 -16.39 -0.31 -12.61
CA LYS A 136 -16.43 0.03 -11.19
C LYS A 136 -17.39 -0.93 -10.51
N THR A 137 -16.91 -1.70 -9.54
CA THR A 137 -17.75 -2.53 -8.66
C THR A 137 -17.68 -1.95 -7.27
N THR A 138 -18.83 -1.65 -6.67
CA THR A 138 -18.91 -1.11 -5.32
C THR A 138 -19.21 -2.21 -4.30
N CYS A 139 -18.86 -1.95 -3.04
CA CYS A 139 -19.24 -2.76 -1.90
C CYS A 139 -19.48 -1.88 -0.68
N VAL A 140 -20.20 -2.41 0.31
CA VAL A 140 -20.52 -1.70 1.55
C VAL A 140 -19.74 -2.27 2.73
N ASP A 141 -19.48 -1.41 3.72
CA ASP A 141 -18.76 -1.72 4.96
C ASP A 141 -19.13 -3.03 5.66
N PRO A 142 -20.43 -3.33 5.88
CA PRO A 142 -20.84 -4.57 6.55
C PRO A 142 -20.36 -5.82 5.80
N LEU A 143 -20.32 -5.77 4.47
CA LEU A 143 -19.85 -6.87 3.64
C LEU A 143 -18.34 -7.09 3.81
N ILE A 144 -17.55 -6.02 3.91
CA ILE A 144 -16.12 -6.11 4.18
C ILE A 144 -15.86 -6.70 5.57
N LYS A 145 -16.63 -6.28 6.59
CA LYS A 145 -16.52 -6.83 7.96
C LYS A 145 -16.86 -8.32 8.00
N GLU A 146 -17.91 -8.75 7.29
CA GLU A 146 -18.26 -10.16 7.17
C GLU A 146 -17.17 -10.99 6.47
N ILE A 147 -16.55 -10.44 5.42
CA ILE A 147 -15.40 -11.03 4.74
C ILE A 147 -14.24 -11.22 5.72
N ILE A 148 -13.85 -10.19 6.47
CA ILE A 148 -12.78 -10.26 7.47
C ILE A 148 -13.09 -11.34 8.51
N GLU A 149 -14.32 -11.38 9.04
CA GLU A 149 -14.71 -12.39 10.01
C GLU A 149 -14.64 -13.82 9.47
N THR A 150 -15.17 -14.02 8.25
CA THR A 150 -15.26 -15.32 7.60
C THR A 150 -13.89 -15.89 7.30
N TRP A 151 -13.05 -15.11 6.59
CA TRP A 151 -11.69 -15.54 6.26
C TRP A 151 -10.82 -15.62 7.51
N GLY A 152 -11.00 -14.72 8.47
CA GLY A 152 -10.29 -14.78 9.76
C GLY A 152 -10.59 -16.04 10.56
N LYS A 153 -11.86 -16.50 10.60
CA LYS A 153 -12.25 -17.78 11.21
C LYS A 153 -11.60 -18.95 10.49
N LYS A 154 -11.63 -18.97 9.15
CA LYS A 154 -11.04 -20.03 8.32
C LYS A 154 -9.53 -20.12 8.51
N LEU A 155 -8.82 -19.00 8.55
CA LEU A 155 -7.38 -18.94 8.78
C LEU A 155 -6.99 -19.43 10.18
N ARG A 156 -7.74 -19.06 11.22
CA ARG A 156 -7.49 -19.55 12.58
C ARG A 156 -7.72 -21.06 12.74
N ALA A 157 -8.61 -21.63 11.95
CA ALA A 157 -8.88 -23.07 11.94
C ALA A 157 -7.90 -23.85 11.05
N SER A 158 -7.12 -23.17 10.20
CA SER A 158 -6.16 -23.83 9.31
C SER A 158 -4.94 -24.31 10.10
N PRO A 159 -4.48 -25.56 9.89
CA PRO A 159 -3.26 -26.05 10.52
C PRO A 159 -1.98 -25.52 9.83
N HIS A 160 -2.12 -24.81 8.70
CA HIS A 160 -1.01 -24.34 7.91
C HIS A 160 -0.68 -22.87 8.22
N SER A 161 0.56 -22.45 7.95
CA SER A 161 0.95 -21.05 8.07
C SER A 161 0.22 -20.16 7.04
N ALA A 162 0.20 -18.85 7.26
CA ALA A 162 -0.38 -17.88 6.33
C ALA A 162 0.27 -17.90 4.93
N HIS A 163 1.53 -18.32 4.85
CA HIS A 163 2.30 -18.43 3.60
C HIS A 163 2.14 -19.78 2.89
N HIS A 164 1.45 -20.73 3.50
CA HIS A 164 1.22 -22.03 2.87
C HIS A 164 0.27 -21.86 1.67
N SER A 165 0.51 -22.58 0.58
CA SER A 165 -0.28 -22.48 -0.67
C SER A 165 -1.79 -22.51 -0.45
N ASN A 166 -2.26 -23.42 0.41
CA ASN A 166 -3.68 -23.56 0.79
C ASN A 166 -4.30 -22.33 1.49
N ASN A 167 -3.49 -21.46 2.09
CA ASN A 167 -3.93 -20.27 2.83
C ASN A 167 -3.64 -18.96 2.08
N ILE A 168 -2.96 -18.98 0.93
CA ILE A 168 -2.55 -17.74 0.23
C ILE A 168 -3.77 -16.88 -0.10
N MET A 169 -4.79 -17.47 -0.73
CA MET A 169 -6.00 -16.72 -1.13
C MET A 169 -6.77 -16.20 0.08
N ASP A 170 -6.97 -17.05 1.08
CA ASP A 170 -7.68 -16.70 2.32
C ASP A 170 -6.96 -15.56 3.06
N THR A 171 -5.63 -15.64 3.17
CA THR A 171 -4.79 -14.61 3.81
C THR A 171 -4.83 -13.31 3.02
N THR A 172 -4.80 -13.39 1.69
CA THR A 172 -4.85 -12.22 0.82
C THR A 172 -6.20 -11.50 0.97
N ASN A 173 -7.31 -12.24 0.92
CA ASN A 173 -8.65 -11.68 1.13
C ASN A 173 -8.84 -11.10 2.54
N PHE A 174 -8.36 -11.79 3.57
CA PHE A 174 -8.44 -11.31 4.94
C PHE A 174 -7.67 -10.00 5.13
N ASN A 175 -6.45 -9.91 4.58
CA ASN A 175 -5.63 -8.71 4.68
C ASN A 175 -6.20 -7.57 3.84
N MET A 176 -6.63 -7.82 2.60
CA MET A 176 -7.29 -6.79 1.78
C MET A 176 -8.55 -6.26 2.44
N GLY A 177 -9.36 -7.11 3.09
CA GLY A 177 -10.53 -6.64 3.84
C GLY A 177 -10.14 -5.66 4.96
N GLN A 178 -9.11 -5.97 5.73
CA GLN A 178 -8.62 -5.07 6.79
C GLN A 178 -8.08 -3.75 6.22
N TYR A 179 -7.36 -3.80 5.09
CA TYR A 179 -6.87 -2.60 4.42
C TYR A 179 -7.98 -1.73 3.86
N HIS A 180 -9.02 -2.33 3.29
CA HIS A 180 -10.21 -1.60 2.83
C HIS A 180 -10.86 -0.80 3.97
N ILE A 181 -11.00 -1.38 5.16
CA ILE A 181 -11.50 -0.64 6.33
C ILE A 181 -10.54 0.50 6.70
N SER A 182 -9.25 0.21 6.85
CA SER A 182 -8.26 1.20 7.30
C SER A 182 -8.09 2.37 6.31
N TRP A 183 -8.02 2.07 5.01
CA TRP A 183 -7.80 3.06 3.96
C TRP A 183 -9.08 3.78 3.55
N CYS A 184 -10.14 3.04 3.26
CA CYS A 184 -11.32 3.59 2.60
C CYS A 184 -12.39 4.06 3.58
N VAL A 185 -12.39 3.57 4.83
CA VAL A 185 -13.40 3.94 5.84
C VAL A 185 -12.80 4.84 6.92
N TRP A 186 -11.63 4.48 7.44
CA TRP A 186 -11.00 5.24 8.53
C TRP A 186 -10.05 6.35 8.04
N GLY A 187 -9.49 6.21 6.83
CA GLY A 187 -8.56 7.20 6.29
C GLY A 187 -7.20 7.24 6.97
N ASP A 188 -6.74 6.10 7.51
CA ASP A 188 -5.50 6.01 8.28
C ASP A 188 -4.23 6.23 7.44
N ASP A 189 -4.33 6.20 6.10
CA ASP A 189 -3.20 6.32 5.18
C ASP A 189 -3.14 7.67 4.46
N THR A 190 -3.26 8.75 5.25
CA THR A 190 -3.22 10.14 4.75
C THR A 190 -2.09 10.94 5.41
N PRO A 191 -1.55 11.97 4.73
CA PRO A 191 -0.58 12.89 5.34
C PRO A 191 -1.14 13.56 6.60
N GLU A 192 -2.42 13.92 6.61
CA GLU A 192 -3.11 14.53 7.76
C GLU A 192 -3.11 13.58 8.96
N TYR A 193 -3.43 12.31 8.73
CA TYR A 193 -3.39 11.29 9.78
C TYR A 193 -1.96 11.05 10.29
N ALA A 194 -0.98 10.99 9.38
CA ALA A 194 0.43 10.86 9.75
C ALA A 194 0.94 12.04 10.59
N ASP A 195 0.54 13.27 10.27
CA ASP A 195 0.86 14.48 11.04
C ASP A 195 0.26 14.42 12.45
N ASN A 196 -1.00 13.96 12.58
CA ASN A 196 -1.65 13.74 13.88
C ASN A 196 -0.92 12.71 14.76
N LEU A 197 -0.27 11.70 14.16
CA LEU A 197 0.57 10.72 14.86
C LEU A 197 1.99 11.23 15.15
N GLY A 198 2.34 12.43 14.71
CA GLY A 198 3.66 13.04 14.87
C GLY A 198 4.73 12.45 13.94
N TYR A 199 4.33 11.92 12.79
CA TYR A 199 5.27 11.40 11.79
C TYR A 199 5.92 12.57 11.04
N LEU A 200 7.16 12.39 10.61
CA LEU A 200 7.82 13.35 9.74
C LEU A 200 7.31 13.16 8.32
N ASP A 201 6.80 14.24 7.74
CA ASP A 201 6.41 14.28 6.33
C ASP A 201 7.66 14.42 5.44
N PHE A 202 7.80 13.52 4.46
CA PHE A 202 8.92 13.51 3.53
C PHE A 202 9.03 14.81 2.72
N TRP A 203 7.92 15.35 2.23
CA TRP A 203 7.92 16.58 1.43
C TRP A 203 8.20 17.82 2.26
N LYS A 204 7.85 17.83 3.56
CA LYS A 204 8.30 18.87 4.50
C LYS A 204 9.81 18.76 4.76
N LEU A 205 10.38 17.55 4.81
CA LEU A 205 11.82 17.33 5.01
C LEU A 205 12.67 17.67 3.76
N TYR A 206 12.13 17.42 2.57
CA TYR A 206 12.82 17.54 1.28
C TYR A 206 11.96 18.29 0.25
N PRO A 207 11.72 19.61 0.43
CA PRO A 207 10.77 20.36 -0.39
C PRO A 207 11.19 20.50 -1.87
N SER A 208 12.50 20.40 -2.16
CA SER A 208 13.05 20.46 -3.52
C SER A 208 13.26 19.08 -4.15
N PHE A 209 12.82 18.00 -3.50
CA PHE A 209 13.01 16.65 -4.01
C PHE A 209 12.17 16.44 -5.27
N PRO A 210 12.71 15.81 -6.34
CA PRO A 210 11.92 15.53 -7.53
C PRO A 210 10.80 14.56 -7.16
N LYS A 211 9.55 14.93 -7.49
CA LYS A 211 8.42 14.02 -7.32
C LYS A 211 8.62 12.76 -8.16
N GLY A 212 8.25 11.62 -7.59
CA GLY A 212 8.15 10.38 -8.33
C GLY A 212 7.15 10.48 -9.49
N ARG A 213 7.09 9.40 -10.27
CA ARG A 213 6.11 9.26 -11.35
C ARG A 213 4.68 9.35 -10.79
N SER A 214 3.78 10.06 -11.45
CA SER A 214 2.36 10.10 -11.10
C SER A 214 1.61 8.82 -11.48
N LEU A 215 0.46 8.59 -10.87
CA LEU A 215 -0.39 7.43 -11.16
C LEU A 215 -0.83 7.39 -12.63
N GLY A 216 -1.18 8.55 -13.21
CA GLY A 216 -1.55 8.64 -14.63
C GLY A 216 -0.41 8.22 -15.56
N THR A 217 0.81 8.69 -15.31
CA THR A 217 1.99 8.26 -16.09
C THR A 217 2.31 6.77 -15.88
N PHE A 218 2.06 6.22 -14.69
CA PHE A 218 2.17 4.79 -14.44
C PHE A 218 1.16 3.99 -15.28
N TYR A 219 -0.11 4.38 -15.31
CA TYR A 219 -1.12 3.73 -16.13
C TYR A 219 -0.84 3.85 -17.62
N GLN A 220 -0.30 4.98 -18.08
CA GLN A 220 0.10 5.14 -19.48
C GLN A 220 1.15 4.10 -19.87
N GLN A 221 2.13 3.84 -19.00
CA GLN A 221 3.13 2.80 -19.25
C GLN A 221 2.48 1.42 -19.35
N ILE A 222 1.63 1.03 -18.39
CA ILE A 222 0.90 -0.25 -18.42
C ILE A 222 0.16 -0.42 -19.74
N LEU A 223 -0.60 0.61 -20.16
CA LEU A 223 -1.41 0.54 -21.36
C LEU A 223 -0.59 0.45 -22.66
N VAL A 224 0.67 0.90 -22.66
CA VAL A 224 1.60 0.79 -23.80
C VAL A 224 2.30 -0.57 -23.83
N GLU A 225 2.70 -1.11 -22.67
CA GLU A 225 3.35 -2.42 -22.58
C GLU A 225 2.48 -3.54 -23.18
N ALA A 226 1.15 -3.43 -23.05
CA ALA A 226 0.20 -4.38 -23.66
C ALA A 226 0.17 -4.37 -25.20
N VAL A 227 0.65 -3.31 -25.86
CA VAL A 227 0.68 -3.21 -27.33
C VAL A 227 1.94 -3.88 -27.92
N GLN A 228 2.94 -4.15 -27.08
CA GLN A 228 4.25 -4.67 -27.49
C GLN A 228 4.43 -6.18 -27.24
N GLY A 229 3.47 -6.83 -26.56
CA GLY A 229 3.45 -8.27 -26.31
C GLY A 229 2.43 -9.01 -27.16
#